data_AF-E9JA90-F1
#
_entry.id   AF-E9JA90-F1
#
_cell.length_a   1.000
_cell.length_b   1.000
_cell.length_c   1.000
_cell.angle_alpha   90.00
_cell.angle_beta   90.00
_cell.angle_gamma   90.00
#
_symmetry.space_group_name_H-M   'P 1'
#
loop_
_entity.id
_entity.type
_entity.pdbx_description
1 polymer ?
#
loop_
_entity_poly.entity_id
_entity_poly.type
_entity_poly.pdbx_seq_one_letter_code
_entity_poly.pdbx_strand_id
1 'polypeptide(L)'
;MPVRVQVVCESHGLFHCYAGHVGSVHDARVFWNSPVADFLQLPETYFPDNSHIIGDAAYSILPHCMVPFRDNGHLTNAQKISTLVY
;
A
#
# COMPACT_ATOMS: atom_id res chain seq x y z
N MET A 1 -11.32 -1.82 21.90
CA MET A 1 -9.95 -1.63 21.36
C MET A 1 -10.06 -1.46 19.86
N PRO A 2 -9.39 -0.47 19.24
CA PRO A 2 -9.44 -0.31 17.78
C PRO A 2 -8.70 -1.48 17.10
N VAL A 3 -9.29 -1.99 16.02
CA VAL A 3 -8.70 -2.99 15.12
C VAL A 3 -8.25 -2.27 13.86
N ARG A 4 -7.01 -2.50 13.41
CA ARG A 4 -6.56 -2.01 12.11
C ARG A 4 -6.88 -3.01 11.01
N VAL A 5 -7.35 -2.47 9.88
CA VAL A 5 -7.67 -3.22 8.68
C VAL A 5 -6.84 -2.65 7.54
N GLN A 6 -6.12 -3.52 6.84
CA GLN A 6 -5.43 -3.20 5.61
C GLN A 6 -6.23 -3.79 4.45
N VAL A 7 -6.52 -2.95 3.47
CA VAL A 7 -7.24 -3.31 2.25
C VAL A 7 -6.35 -2.98 1.06
N VAL A 8 -6.21 -3.92 0.13
CA VAL A 8 -5.63 -3.70 -1.19
C VAL A 8 -6.77 -3.85 -2.19
N CYS A 9 -6.94 -2.85 -3.04
CA CYS A 9 -7.94 -2.85 -4.10
C CYS A 9 -7.26 -2.84 -5.47
N GLU A 10 -7.92 -3.49 -6.42
CA GLU A 10 -7.64 -3.39 -7.84
C GLU A 10 -8.81 -2.65 -8.52
N SER A 11 -8.64 -2.26 -9.78
CA SER A 11 -9.68 -1.56 -10.57
C SER A 11 -11.06 -2.23 -10.56
N HIS A 12 -11.11 -3.55 -10.33
CA HIS A 12 -12.35 -4.33 -10.34
C HIS A 12 -12.89 -4.68 -8.94
N GLY A 13 -12.22 -4.26 -7.86
CA GLY A 13 -12.71 -4.45 -6.50
C GLY A 13 -11.65 -4.79 -5.47
N LEU A 14 -12.10 -5.37 -4.35
CA LEU A 14 -11.25 -5.77 -3.23
C LEU A 14 -10.35 -6.94 -3.64
N PHE A 15 -9.04 -6.71 -3.68
CA PHE A 15 -8.05 -7.73 -3.97
C PHE A 15 -7.64 -8.49 -2.71
N HIS A 16 -7.45 -7.78 -1.60
CA HIS A 16 -7.04 -8.40 -0.34
C HIS A 16 -7.48 -7.58 0.88
N CYS A 17 -7.92 -8.26 1.95
CA CYS A 17 -8.29 -7.65 3.21
C CYS A 17 -7.62 -8.40 4.37
N TYR A 18 -6.88 -7.67 5.21
CA TYR A 18 -6.21 -8.20 6.38
C TYR A 18 -6.61 -7.40 7.62
N ALA A 19 -7.15 -8.10 8.61
CA ALA A 19 -7.54 -7.55 9.90
C ALA A 19 -6.95 -8.43 11.00
N GLY A 20 -6.29 -7.84 12.00
CA GLY A 20 -5.70 -8.67 13.06
C GLY A 20 -4.88 -7.95 14.11
N HIS A 21 -4.42 -6.72 13.84
CA HIS A 21 -3.60 -6.00 14.81
C HIS A 21 -4.47 -5.18 15.77
N VAL A 22 -4.61 -5.69 17.00
CA VAL A 22 -5.15 -4.97 18.15
C VAL A 22 -4.09 -4.04 18.75
N GLY A 23 -4.37 -2.74 18.85
CA GLY A 23 -3.49 -1.75 19.47
C GLY A 23 -2.64 -0.91 18.49
N SER A 24 -1.76 -0.07 19.05
CA SER A 24 -0.95 0.95 18.34
C SER A 24 0.24 0.34 17.59
N VAL A 25 -0.06 -0.56 16.65
CA VAL A 25 0.95 -1.09 15.72
C VAL A 25 1.09 -0.10 14.57
N HIS A 26 2.33 0.27 14.26
CA HIS A 26 2.63 1.17 13.16
C HIS A 26 2.21 0.53 11.82
N ASP A 27 1.65 1.31 10.90
CA ASP A 27 1.09 0.81 9.63
C ASP A 27 2.09 -0.01 8.83
N ALA A 28 3.37 0.39 8.79
CA ALA A 28 4.40 -0.37 8.08
C ALA A 28 4.59 -1.79 8.66
N ARG A 29 4.36 -1.99 9.96
CA ARG A 29 4.44 -3.33 10.58
C ARG A 29 3.22 -4.17 10.24
N VAL A 30 2.05 -3.57 10.02
CA VAL A 30 0.87 -4.28 9.51
C VAL A 30 1.13 -4.74 8.08
N PHE A 31 1.72 -3.88 7.25
CA PHE A 31 2.12 -4.23 5.88
C PHE A 31 3.03 -5.46 5.83
N TRP A 32 4.13 -5.45 6.58
CA TRP A 32 5.10 -6.56 6.61
C TRP A 32 4.56 -7.85 7.22
N ASN A 33 3.55 -7.78 8.10
CA ASN A 33 2.91 -8.98 8.67
C ASN A 33 1.71 -9.48 7.85
N SER A 34 1.29 -8.73 6.83
CA SER A 34 0.20 -9.11 5.96
C SER A 34 0.73 -9.97 4.80
N PRO A 35 -0.12 -10.83 4.19
CA PRO A 35 0.22 -11.54 2.95
C PRO A 35 0.70 -10.67 1.79
N VAL A 36 0.47 -9.35 1.85
CA VAL A 36 0.97 -8.40 0.85
C VAL A 36 2.50 -8.40 0.77
N ALA A 37 3.20 -8.66 1.87
CA ALA A 37 4.64 -8.81 1.87
C ALA A 37 5.10 -10.03 1.05
N ASP A 38 4.29 -11.10 1.03
CA ASP A 38 4.57 -12.29 0.23
C ASP A 38 4.26 -12.07 -1.26
N PHE A 39 3.27 -11.23 -1.58
CA PHE A 39 2.98 -10.85 -2.97
C PHE A 39 4.19 -10.19 -3.64
N LEU A 40 4.94 -9.38 -2.88
CA LEU A 40 6.18 -8.76 -3.36
C LEU A 40 7.28 -9.78 -3.72
N GLN A 41 7.22 -10.99 -3.18
CA GLN A 41 8.19 -12.06 -3.47
C GLN A 41 7.81 -12.87 -4.72
N LEU A 42 6.57 -12.73 -5.21
CA LEU A 42 6.05 -13.43 -6.39
C LEU A 42 5.51 -12.44 -7.44
N PRO A 43 6.37 -11.52 -7.94
CA PRO A 43 5.92 -10.41 -8.78
C PRO A 43 5.36 -10.82 -10.14
N GLU A 44 5.80 -11.94 -10.71
CA GLU A 44 5.24 -12.44 -11.98
C GLU A 44 3.76 -12.82 -11.86
N THR A 45 3.31 -13.20 -10.66
CA THR A 45 1.92 -13.58 -10.39
C THR A 45 1.08 -12.38 -9.94
N TYR A 46 1.62 -11.55 -9.05
CA TYR A 46 0.86 -10.50 -8.37
C TYR A 46 1.06 -9.09 -8.94
N PHE A 47 2.10 -8.90 -9.75
CA PHE A 47 2.44 -7.62 -10.37
C PHE A 47 2.72 -7.78 -11.88
N PRO A 48 1.78 -8.35 -12.65
CA PRO A 48 1.94 -8.47 -14.10
C PRO A 48 2.05 -7.09 -14.75
N ASP A 49 2.66 -7.04 -15.93
CA ASP A 49 2.85 -5.82 -16.73
C ASP A 49 3.56 -4.68 -15.98
N ASN A 50 4.43 -5.03 -15.03
CA ASN A 50 5.14 -4.08 -14.17
C ASN A 50 4.16 -3.14 -13.44
N SER A 51 3.06 -3.71 -12.93
CA SER A 51 2.14 -3.02 -12.05
C SER A 51 2.73 -2.84 -10.64
N HIS A 52 2.17 -1.89 -9.90
CA HIS A 52 2.61 -1.53 -8.55
C HIS A 52 1.40 -1.21 -7.68
N ILE A 53 1.47 -1.56 -6.40
CA ILE A 53 0.53 -1.03 -5.40
C ILE A 53 0.98 0.36 -4.96
N ILE A 54 0.02 1.23 -4.67
CA ILE A 54 0.25 2.52 -4.02
C ILE A 54 0.01 2.34 -2.52
N GLY A 55 1.08 2.43 -1.76
CA GLY A 55 1.10 2.21 -0.31
C GLY A 55 0.81 3.48 0.49
N ASP A 56 0.73 3.33 1.80
CA ASP A 56 0.64 4.47 2.72
C ASP A 56 1.97 5.25 2.77
N ALA A 57 1.91 6.55 3.07
CA ALA A 57 3.09 7.41 3.21
C ALA A 57 4.10 6.94 4.28
N ALA A 58 3.67 6.10 5.22
CA ALA A 58 4.51 5.47 6.24
C ALA A 58 5.26 4.22 5.74
N TYR A 59 4.97 3.72 4.53
CA TYR A 59 5.65 2.55 3.98
C TYR A 59 7.00 2.92 3.37
N SER A 60 7.87 1.92 3.24
CA SER A 60 9.10 2.05 2.45
C SER A 60 8.78 1.89 0.95
N ILE A 61 9.50 2.61 0.09
CA ILE A 61 9.46 2.38 -1.35
C ILE A 61 10.10 1.01 -1.65
N LEU A 62 9.37 0.14 -2.34
CA LEU A 62 9.80 -1.21 -2.72
C LEU A 62 9.53 -1.42 -4.23
N PRO A 63 10.14 -2.42 -4.90
CA PRO A 63 10.02 -2.60 -6.35
C PRO A 63 8.59 -2.59 -6.88
N HIS A 64 7.63 -3.18 -6.16
CA HIS A 64 6.21 -3.20 -6.51
C HIS A 64 5.31 -2.44 -5.53
N CYS A 65 5.90 -1.61 -4.66
CA CYS A 65 5.17 -0.73 -3.74
C CYS A 65 5.67 0.70 -3.87
N MET A 66 4.86 1.53 -4.50
CA MET A 66 5.12 2.97 -4.62
C MET A 66 4.49 3.68 -3.43
N VAL A 67 5.20 4.68 -2.90
CA VAL A 67 4.70 5.50 -1.79
C VAL A 67 4.36 6.87 -2.36
N PRO A 68 3.15 7.41 -2.10
CA PRO A 68 2.77 8.72 -2.58
C PRO A 68 3.69 9.81 -2.01
N PHE A 69 3.80 10.92 -2.73
CA PHE A 69 4.61 12.03 -2.26
C PHE A 69 4.02 12.60 -0.98
N ARG A 70 4.88 12.84 0.00
CA ARG A 70 4.46 13.49 1.24
C ARG A 70 4.03 14.92 0.94
N ASP A 71 2.74 15.21 1.15
CA ASP A 71 2.22 16.55 0.90
C ASP A 71 2.64 17.52 2.00
N ASN A 72 3.64 18.35 1.69
CA ASN A 72 4.09 19.44 2.53
C ASN A 72 3.54 20.81 2.06
N GLY A 73 2.48 20.82 1.24
CA GLY A 73 1.85 22.02 0.67
C GLY A 73 2.48 22.49 -0.65
N HIS A 74 3.52 21.81 -1.15
CA HIS A 74 4.27 22.20 -2.35
C HIS A 74 4.26 21.14 -3.46
N LEU A 75 3.32 20.20 -3.43
CA LEU A 75 3.22 19.18 -4.49
C LEU A 75 2.81 19.81 -5.82
N THR A 76 3.52 19.42 -6.89
CA THR A 76 3.10 19.70 -8.26
C THR A 76 1.82 18.92 -8.60
N ASN A 77 1.06 19.35 -9.61
CA ASN A 77 -0.16 18.66 -10.03
C ASN A 77 0.09 17.19 -10.40
N ALA A 78 1.24 16.87 -11.00
CA ALA A 78 1.63 15.50 -11.30
C ALA A 78 1.82 14.65 -10.02
N GLN A 79 2.43 15.22 -8.98
CA GLN A 79 2.64 14.54 -7.69
C GLN A 79 1.34 14.38 -6.89
N LYS A 80 0.38 15.30 -7.08
CA LYS A 80 -0.97 15.16 -6.51
C LYS A 80 -1.74 14.03 -7.18
N ILE A 81 -1.68 13.93 -8.50
CA ILE A 81 -2.35 12.87 -9.25
C ILE A 81 -1.82 11.49 -8.83
N SER A 82 -0.51 11.33 -8.64
CA SER A 82 0.07 10.08 -8.12
C SER A 82 -0.31 9.77 -6.67
N THR A 83 -0.83 10.75 -5.92
CA THR A 83 -1.25 10.61 -4.52
C THR A 83 -2.77 10.37 -4.40
N LEU A 84 -3.55 10.67 -5.44
CA LEU A 84 -5.02 10.56 -5.45
C LEU A 84 -5.54 9.22 -5.97
N VAL A 85 -4.66 8.30 -6.36
CA VAL A 85 -5.06 6.94 -6.74
C VAL A 85 -5.18 6.12 -5.45
N TYR A 86 -6.38 6.12 -4.86
CA TYR A 86 -6.80 5.30 -3.73
C TYR A 86 -7.74 4.18 -4.19
#